data_AF-A0ABC8QQ74-F1
#
_entry.id   AF-A0ABC8QQ74-F1
#
_cell.length_a   1.000
_cell.length_b   1.000
_cell.length_c   1.000
_cell.angle_alpha   90.00
_cell.angle_beta   90.00
_cell.angle_gamma   90.00
#
_symmetry.space_group_name_H-M   'P 1'
#
loop_
_entity.id
_entity.type
_entity.pdbx_description
1 polymer ?
#
loop_
_entity_poly.entity_id
_entity_poly.type
_entity_poly.pdbx_seq_one_letter_code
_entity_poly.pdbx_strand_id
1 'polypeptide(L)'
;MCAKYEGRNSNIAAEIETNLLPAVDPLIVSLMKEDSFVKHFSELKKTNVAALMLLSVILQKLVLSPPEFLECELFEAVFQNISSCSTELHFDVRIAIVPSTSLQLPQEVYLYDALVVHTASLIISVVSEQDFHRIEQLLITHLLQSSVGMKLFICDLWCVLVRYGSSELCFEHAKLLMRVLQQIHHQKLETVIIKSLLKRFFKFLSRAQQQKFINFVSNDLSLLVEVVHPQLNCTLSILDESFVTNVSKRVQEL
;
A
#
# COMPACT_ATOMS: atom_id res chain seq x y z
N MET A 1 25.41 -14.33 -8.21
CA MET A 1 26.75 -13.72 -8.33
C MET A 1 26.53 -12.27 -8.76
N CYS A 2 26.14 -11.40 -7.83
CA CYS A 2 25.83 -10.00 -8.11
C CYS A 2 27.06 -9.15 -7.79
N ALA A 3 27.63 -8.53 -8.82
CA ALA A 3 28.75 -7.62 -8.68
C ALA A 3 28.32 -6.41 -7.83
N LYS A 4 29.08 -6.15 -6.77
CA LYS A 4 29.01 -4.95 -5.96
C LYS A 4 29.22 -3.72 -6.85
N TYR A 5 28.14 -2.97 -7.08
CA TYR A 5 28.18 -1.63 -7.63
C TYR A 5 28.42 -0.63 -6.48
N GLU A 6 29.46 -0.88 -5.68
CA GLU A 6 29.87 0.00 -4.58
C GLU A 6 30.78 1.09 -5.15
N GLY A 7 30.37 2.36 -5.03
CA GLY A 7 31.35 3.47 -5.01
C GLY A 7 31.05 4.77 -5.76
N ARG A 8 29.90 4.98 -6.41
CA ARG A 8 29.66 6.27 -7.13
C ARG A 8 28.37 7.04 -6.85
N ASN A 9 27.35 6.46 -6.19
CA ASN A 9 26.05 7.15 -6.05
C ASN A 9 25.78 7.81 -4.69
N SER A 10 26.56 7.53 -3.64
CA SER A 10 26.32 8.13 -2.31
C SER A 10 26.58 9.63 -2.27
N ASN A 11 27.58 10.12 -3.01
CA ASN A 11 27.89 11.56 -3.06
C ASN A 11 26.82 12.35 -3.82
N ILE A 12 26.25 11.80 -4.89
CA ILE A 12 25.23 12.47 -5.69
C ILE A 12 23.91 12.56 -4.92
N ALA A 13 23.51 11.49 -4.23
CA ALA A 13 22.32 11.50 -3.37
C ALA A 13 22.44 12.54 -2.25
N ALA A 14 23.58 12.56 -1.55
CA ALA A 14 23.85 13.54 -0.49
C ALA A 14 23.91 14.99 -1.02
N GLU A 15 24.46 15.20 -2.21
CA GLU A 15 24.56 16.51 -2.84
C GLU A 15 23.18 17.03 -3.30
N ILE A 16 22.32 16.14 -3.81
CA ILE A 16 20.94 16.47 -4.15
C ILE A 16 20.15 16.83 -2.88
N GLU A 17 20.30 16.05 -1.81
CA GLU A 17 19.59 16.28 -0.54
C GLU A 17 20.04 17.55 0.18
N THR A 18 21.34 17.85 0.16
CA THR A 18 21.91 18.99 0.90
C THR A 18 21.74 20.32 0.16
N ASN A 19 21.84 20.29 -1.17
CA ASN A 19 21.92 21.54 -1.96
C ASN A 19 20.71 21.76 -2.88
N LEU A 20 20.13 20.70 -3.46
CA LEU A 20 18.98 20.83 -4.36
C LEU A 20 17.66 20.83 -3.60
N LEU A 21 17.45 19.93 -2.64
CA LEU A 21 16.16 19.84 -1.93
C LEU A 21 15.73 21.16 -1.26
N PRO A 22 16.58 21.86 -0.48
CA PRO A 22 16.21 23.12 0.15
C PRO A 22 15.95 24.25 -0.86
N ALA A 23 16.63 24.23 -2.01
CA ALA A 23 16.48 25.24 -3.06
C ALA A 23 15.22 25.00 -3.92
N VAL A 24 14.87 23.73 -4.13
CA VAL A 24 13.72 23.30 -4.93
C VAL A 24 12.45 23.24 -4.07
N ASP A 25 12.55 23.25 -2.74
CA ASP A 25 11.43 23.17 -1.80
C ASP A 25 10.34 24.25 -2.02
N PRO A 26 10.67 25.56 -2.03
CA PRO A 26 9.67 26.59 -2.29
C PRO A 26 9.10 26.49 -3.71
N LEU A 27 9.91 26.02 -4.65
CA LEU A 27 9.51 25.82 -6.03
C LEU A 27 8.53 24.66 -6.15
N ILE A 28 8.75 23.50 -5.52
CA ILE A 28 7.81 22.37 -5.52
C ILE A 28 6.50 22.79 -4.88
N VAL A 29 6.53 23.46 -3.72
CA VAL A 29 5.31 23.93 -3.06
C VAL A 29 4.54 24.92 -3.94
N SER A 30 5.25 25.79 -4.68
CA SER A 30 4.60 26.71 -5.63
C SER A 30 4.09 25.99 -6.88
N LEU A 31 4.84 25.03 -7.41
CA LEU A 31 4.48 24.24 -8.60
C LEU A 31 3.28 23.35 -8.31
N MET A 32 3.16 22.77 -7.11
CA MET A 32 2.01 21.96 -6.72
C MET A 32 0.69 22.73 -6.69
N LYS A 33 0.72 24.07 -6.67
CA LYS A 33 -0.47 24.93 -6.77
C LYS A 33 -0.88 25.22 -8.21
N GLU A 34 -0.05 24.84 -9.18
CA GLU A 34 -0.31 25.07 -10.60
C GLU A 34 -0.94 23.80 -11.21
N ASP A 35 -2.18 23.90 -11.69
CA ASP A 35 -2.86 22.79 -12.39
C ASP A 35 -2.03 22.26 -13.58
N SER A 36 -1.26 23.17 -14.20
CA SER A 36 -0.35 22.84 -15.30
C SER A 36 0.77 21.89 -14.87
N PHE A 37 1.26 22.01 -13.63
CA PHE A 37 2.29 21.12 -13.09
C PHE A 37 1.72 19.75 -12.74
N VAL A 38 0.55 19.68 -12.09
CA VAL A 38 -0.14 18.40 -11.82
C VAL A 38 -0.39 17.65 -13.12
N LYS A 39 -0.85 18.36 -14.15
CA LYS A 39 -1.03 17.78 -15.48
C LYS A 39 0.28 17.29 -16.11
N HIS A 40 1.36 18.07 -16.04
CA HIS A 40 2.67 17.64 -16.55
C HIS A 40 3.27 16.49 -15.74
N PHE A 41 3.03 16.46 -14.44
CA PHE A 41 3.47 15.39 -13.55
C PHE A 41 2.82 14.06 -13.94
N SER A 42 1.52 14.08 -14.28
CA SER A 42 0.79 12.94 -14.85
C SER A 42 1.33 12.50 -16.23
N GLU A 43 2.06 13.38 -16.92
CA GLU A 43 2.66 13.10 -18.24
C GLU A 43 4.13 12.66 -18.14
N LEU A 44 4.71 12.56 -16.93
CA LEU A 44 6.09 12.09 -16.73
C LEU A 44 6.22 10.60 -17.11
N LYS A 45 6.61 10.33 -18.35
CA LYS A 45 6.86 8.98 -18.88
C LYS A 45 8.30 8.52 -18.70
N LYS A 46 8.97 8.89 -17.60
CA LYS A 46 10.34 8.42 -17.34
C LYS A 46 10.31 7.18 -16.45
N THR A 47 10.70 6.05 -17.03
CA THR A 47 10.81 4.75 -16.35
C THR A 47 12.24 4.58 -15.85
N ASN A 48 12.56 5.16 -14.70
CA ASN A 48 13.83 4.88 -14.02
C ASN A 48 13.75 5.18 -12.51
N VAL A 49 14.76 4.71 -11.78
CA VAL A 49 14.89 4.91 -10.33
C VAL A 49 14.86 6.41 -9.95
N ALA A 50 15.42 7.29 -10.78
CA ALA A 50 15.42 8.72 -10.49
C ALA A 50 14.02 9.33 -10.50
N ALA A 51 13.11 8.84 -11.36
CA ALA A 51 11.71 9.25 -11.35
C ALA A 51 11.00 8.80 -10.06
N LEU A 52 11.26 7.57 -9.59
CA LEU A 52 10.73 7.08 -8.31
C LEU A 52 11.30 7.86 -7.10
N MET A 53 12.58 8.22 -7.12
CA MET A 53 13.18 9.05 -6.07
C MET A 53 12.54 10.44 -6.04
N LEU A 54 12.37 11.07 -7.20
CA LEU A 54 11.70 12.36 -7.32
C LEU A 54 10.25 12.26 -6.81
N LEU A 55 9.52 11.22 -7.21
CA LEU A 55 8.17 10.94 -6.71
C LEU A 55 8.15 10.81 -5.19
N SER A 56 9.09 10.07 -4.59
CA SER A 56 9.19 9.93 -3.14
C SER A 56 9.38 11.26 -2.43
N VAL A 57 10.23 12.15 -2.98
CA VAL A 57 10.44 13.50 -2.44
C VAL A 57 9.17 14.34 -2.56
N ILE A 58 8.51 14.32 -3.71
CA ILE A 58 7.25 15.06 -3.94
C ILE A 58 6.18 14.59 -2.95
N LEU A 59 5.97 13.27 -2.81
CA LEU A 59 5.02 12.70 -1.87
C LEU A 59 5.34 13.11 -0.42
N GLN A 60 6.60 13.06 -0.01
CA GLN A 60 7.01 13.49 1.32
C GLN A 60 6.64 14.96 1.57
N LYS A 61 6.82 15.82 0.57
CA LYS A 61 6.49 17.25 0.68
C LYS A 61 4.99 17.49 0.71
N LEU A 62 4.22 16.74 -0.07
CA LEU A 62 2.75 16.79 -0.01
C LEU A 62 2.21 16.34 1.34
N VAL A 63 2.86 15.39 2.02
CA VAL A 63 2.49 15.01 3.38
C VAL A 63 2.76 16.16 4.38
N LEU A 64 3.87 16.88 4.23
CA LEU A 64 4.23 17.99 5.13
C LEU A 64 3.44 19.27 4.85
N SER A 65 2.93 19.45 3.64
CA SER A 65 2.16 20.60 3.20
C SER A 65 1.05 20.14 2.28
N PRO A 66 0.02 19.46 2.83
CA PRO A 66 -1.08 18.95 2.04
C PRO A 66 -1.84 20.12 1.42
N PRO A 67 -2.15 20.08 0.12
CA PRO A 67 -3.04 21.07 -0.48
C PRO A 67 -4.44 20.91 0.11
N GLU A 68 -5.20 22.01 0.14
CA GLU A 68 -6.56 22.05 0.73
C GLU A 68 -7.51 21.03 0.09
N PHE A 69 -7.30 20.73 -1.19
CA PHE A 69 -8.01 19.70 -1.92
C PHE A 69 -7.01 18.91 -2.76
N LEU A 70 -7.01 17.59 -2.61
CA LEU A 70 -6.25 16.69 -3.45
C LEU A 70 -7.24 15.83 -4.23
N GLU A 71 -7.25 15.99 -5.55
CA GLU A 71 -8.15 15.25 -6.41
C GLU A 71 -7.66 13.79 -6.60
N CYS A 72 -8.58 12.86 -6.86
CA CYS A 72 -8.25 11.44 -7.06
C CYS A 72 -7.30 11.22 -8.25
N GLU A 73 -7.32 12.15 -9.18
CA GLU A 73 -6.48 12.30 -10.35
C GLU A 73 -4.98 12.32 -9.97
N LEU A 74 -4.62 12.89 -8.82
CA LEU A 74 -3.23 12.85 -8.35
C LEU A 74 -2.83 11.43 -7.91
N PHE A 75 -3.71 10.73 -7.19
CA PHE A 75 -3.42 9.36 -6.76
C PHE A 75 -3.31 8.40 -7.94
N GLU A 76 -4.17 8.57 -8.94
CA GLU A 76 -4.06 7.86 -10.22
C GLU A 76 -2.71 8.15 -10.89
N ALA A 77 -2.27 9.42 -10.94
CA ALA A 77 -0.97 9.78 -11.50
C ALA A 77 0.20 9.16 -10.73
N VAL A 78 0.15 9.16 -9.39
CA VAL A 78 1.14 8.50 -8.53
C VAL A 78 1.20 7.01 -8.85
N PHE A 79 0.05 6.34 -8.90
CA PHE A 79 -0.05 4.92 -9.20
C PHE A 79 0.45 4.57 -10.61
N GLN A 80 0.16 5.42 -11.60
CA GLN A 80 0.67 5.25 -12.97
C GLN A 80 2.19 5.40 -13.05
N ASN A 81 2.78 6.37 -12.33
CA ASN A 81 4.22 6.56 -12.26
C ASN A 81 4.92 5.34 -11.61
N ILE A 82 4.36 4.84 -10.50
CA ILE A 82 4.86 3.65 -9.81
C ILE A 82 4.75 2.41 -10.70
N SER A 83 3.60 2.22 -11.34
CA SER A 83 3.34 1.10 -12.25
C SER A 83 4.31 1.09 -13.44
N SER A 84 4.62 2.28 -13.98
CA SER A 84 5.58 2.47 -15.08
C SER A 84 7.01 2.11 -14.69
N CYS A 85 7.32 2.09 -13.39
CA CYS A 85 8.64 1.72 -12.85
C CYS A 85 8.61 0.38 -12.11
N SER A 86 7.71 -0.53 -12.50
CA SER A 86 7.50 -1.79 -11.77
C SER A 86 8.74 -2.70 -11.67
N THR A 87 9.67 -2.60 -12.62
CA THR A 87 10.97 -3.28 -12.55
C THR A 87 11.87 -2.68 -11.49
N GLU A 88 11.90 -1.36 -11.39
CA GLU A 88 12.74 -0.58 -10.50
C GLU A 88 12.30 -0.69 -9.04
N LEU A 89 11.01 -0.95 -8.79
CA LEU A 89 10.48 -1.22 -7.44
C LEU A 89 11.15 -2.43 -6.77
N HIS A 90 11.76 -3.33 -7.54
CA HIS A 90 12.45 -4.51 -7.01
C HIS A 90 13.93 -4.25 -6.71
N PHE A 91 14.45 -3.05 -7.00
CA PHE A 91 15.83 -2.71 -6.65
C PHE A 91 15.92 -2.26 -5.19
N ASP A 92 16.96 -2.75 -4.50
CA ASP A 92 17.33 -2.34 -3.14
C ASP A 92 17.96 -0.94 -3.13
N VAL A 93 17.21 0.06 -3.60
CA VAL A 93 17.63 1.46 -3.58
C VAL A 93 17.34 2.02 -2.20
N ARG A 94 18.36 2.59 -1.57
CA ARG A 94 18.22 3.31 -0.30
C ARG A 94 18.23 4.81 -0.54
N ILE A 95 17.37 5.52 0.18
CA ILE A 95 17.32 6.98 0.21
C ILE A 95 17.50 7.43 1.65
N ALA A 96 18.15 8.57 1.86
CA ALA A 96 18.20 9.16 3.18
C ALA A 96 16.96 10.03 3.36
N ILE A 97 16.16 9.70 4.36
CA ILE A 97 15.05 10.56 4.79
C ILE A 97 15.60 11.47 5.87
N VAL A 98 15.54 12.78 5.60
CA VAL A 98 15.84 13.80 6.60
C VAL A 98 14.57 13.99 7.45
N PRO A 99 14.62 13.65 8.75
CA PRO A 99 13.48 13.87 9.64
C PRO A 99 13.19 15.37 9.79
N SER A 100 11.91 15.70 9.94
CA SER A 100 11.43 17.09 10.05
C SER A 100 11.88 17.80 11.33
N THR A 101 12.40 17.06 12.32
CA THR A 101 13.02 17.62 13.52
C THR A 101 14.54 17.52 13.45
N SER A 102 15.21 18.65 13.66
CA SER A 102 16.67 18.84 13.58
C SER A 102 17.51 18.01 14.58
N LEU A 103 16.89 17.14 15.37
CA LEU A 103 17.52 16.32 16.40
C LEU A 103 17.68 14.84 16.01
N GLN A 104 17.15 14.42 14.86
CA GLN A 104 17.26 13.04 14.39
C GLN A 104 18.24 12.95 13.21
N LEU A 105 19.12 11.95 13.26
CA LEU A 105 20.06 11.66 12.18
C LEU A 105 19.29 11.19 10.93
N PRO A 106 19.74 11.55 9.72
CA PRO A 106 19.18 11.01 8.49
C PRO A 106 19.12 9.48 8.55
N GLN A 107 17.95 8.92 8.30
CA GLN A 107 17.76 7.47 8.30
C GLN A 107 17.75 6.97 6.86
N GLU A 108 18.61 6.00 6.57
CA GLU A 108 18.51 5.25 5.31
C GLU A 108 17.29 4.34 5.35
N VAL A 109 16.39 4.51 4.39
CA VAL A 109 15.25 3.62 4.17
C VAL A 109 15.23 3.13 2.74
N TYR A 110 14.56 2.00 2.50
CA TYR A 110 14.34 1.54 1.13
C TYR A 110 13.37 2.47 0.41
N LEU A 111 13.66 2.77 -0.85
CA LEU A 111 12.80 3.61 -1.70
C LEU A 111 11.38 3.05 -1.80
N TYR A 112 11.25 1.72 -1.88
CA TYR A 112 9.95 1.06 -1.86
C TYR A 112 9.16 1.39 -0.59
N ASP A 113 9.78 1.25 0.59
CA ASP A 113 9.15 1.54 1.87
C ASP A 113 8.76 3.01 1.97
N ALA A 114 9.64 3.91 1.53
CA ALA A 114 9.36 5.35 1.50
C ALA A 114 8.16 5.66 0.60
N LEU A 115 8.09 5.08 -0.59
CA LEU A 115 6.95 5.27 -1.50
C LEU A 115 5.64 4.77 -0.87
N VAL A 116 5.65 3.57 -0.27
CA VAL A 116 4.48 3.01 0.42
C VAL A 116 4.03 3.93 1.55
N VAL A 117 4.95 4.33 2.43
CA VAL A 117 4.66 5.16 3.60
C VAL A 117 4.21 6.55 3.21
N HIS A 118 4.93 7.25 2.33
CA HIS A 118 4.55 8.60 1.91
C HIS A 118 3.21 8.62 1.17
N THR A 119 2.94 7.62 0.32
CA THR A 119 1.63 7.50 -0.35
C THR A 119 0.52 7.26 0.67
N ALA A 120 0.73 6.35 1.62
CA ALA A 120 -0.24 6.05 2.67
C ALA A 120 -0.52 7.28 3.56
N SER A 121 0.54 7.95 3.99
CA SER A 121 0.45 9.18 4.79
C SER A 121 -0.31 10.26 4.04
N LEU A 122 -0.05 10.44 2.74
CA LEU A 122 -0.76 11.42 1.94
C LEU A 122 -2.27 11.11 1.91
N ILE A 123 -2.65 9.87 1.57
CA ILE A 123 -4.05 9.43 1.57
C ILE A 123 -4.72 9.71 2.92
N ILE A 124 -4.09 9.31 4.03
CA ILE A 124 -4.64 9.49 5.38
C ILE A 124 -4.78 10.98 5.74
N SER A 125 -3.85 11.82 5.30
CA SER A 125 -3.83 13.24 5.65
C SER A 125 -4.82 14.09 4.86
N VAL A 126 -5.18 13.71 3.63
CA VAL A 126 -5.91 14.59 2.70
C VAL A 126 -7.27 14.05 2.25
N VAL A 127 -7.49 12.74 2.31
CA VAL A 127 -8.72 12.15 1.80
C VAL A 127 -9.80 12.21 2.86
N SER A 128 -10.92 12.87 2.53
CA SER A 128 -12.10 12.91 3.39
C SER A 128 -12.77 11.53 3.45
N GLU A 129 -13.54 11.25 4.52
CA GLU A 129 -14.33 10.00 4.60
C GLU A 129 -15.30 9.85 3.42
N GLN A 130 -15.82 10.96 2.89
CA GLN A 130 -16.77 10.95 1.77
C GLN A 130 -16.09 10.55 0.47
N ASP A 131 -14.82 10.91 0.27
CA ASP A 131 -14.06 10.65 -0.95
C ASP A 131 -13.27 9.35 -0.92
N PHE A 132 -13.17 8.71 0.25
CA PHE A 132 -12.38 7.50 0.43
C PHE A 132 -12.82 6.34 -0.49
N HIS A 133 -14.11 6.27 -0.83
CA HIS A 133 -14.63 5.27 -1.79
C HIS A 133 -13.95 5.34 -3.16
N ARG A 134 -13.52 6.53 -3.61
CA ARG A 134 -12.78 6.68 -4.88
C ARG A 134 -11.38 6.06 -4.76
N ILE A 135 -10.72 6.20 -3.61
CA ILE A 135 -9.45 5.55 -3.33
C ILE A 135 -9.61 4.03 -3.30
N GLU A 136 -10.64 3.50 -2.65
CA GLU A 136 -10.92 2.05 -2.66
C GLU A 136 -11.07 1.51 -4.09
N GLN A 137 -11.78 2.23 -4.95
CA GLN A 137 -11.92 1.87 -6.36
C GLN A 137 -10.57 1.85 -7.10
N LEU A 138 -9.71 2.84 -6.86
CA LEU A 138 -8.35 2.87 -7.43
C LEU A 138 -7.51 1.68 -6.94
N LEU A 139 -7.52 1.40 -5.63
CA LEU A 139 -6.80 0.28 -5.04
C LEU A 139 -7.27 -1.05 -5.66
N ILE A 140 -8.58 -1.28 -5.77
CA ILE A 140 -9.14 -2.50 -6.40
C ILE A 140 -8.74 -2.57 -7.87
N THR A 141 -8.87 -1.48 -8.61
CA THR A 141 -8.54 -1.41 -10.04
C THR A 141 -7.09 -1.83 -10.27
N HIS A 142 -6.15 -1.25 -9.53
CA HIS A 142 -4.75 -1.62 -9.65
C HIS A 142 -4.46 -3.04 -9.15
N LEU A 143 -5.12 -3.49 -8.08
CA LEU A 143 -4.99 -4.86 -7.57
C LEU A 143 -5.43 -5.91 -8.59
N LEU A 144 -6.39 -5.59 -9.46
CA LEU A 144 -6.91 -6.51 -10.46
C LEU A 144 -6.20 -6.41 -11.82
N GLN A 145 -5.83 -5.19 -12.25
CA GLN A 145 -5.45 -4.94 -13.65
C GLN A 145 -3.95 -4.61 -13.85
N SER A 146 -3.17 -4.41 -12.79
CA SER A 146 -1.78 -3.97 -12.92
C SER A 146 -0.74 -5.10 -12.97
N SER A 147 0.53 -4.73 -13.16
CA SER A 147 1.68 -5.62 -13.05
C SER A 147 1.82 -6.23 -11.64
N VAL A 148 2.57 -7.32 -11.51
CA VAL A 148 2.79 -7.99 -10.21
C VAL A 148 3.39 -7.05 -9.18
N GLY A 149 4.42 -6.27 -9.55
CA GLY A 149 5.05 -5.30 -8.66
C GLY A 149 4.06 -4.26 -8.14
N MET A 150 3.20 -3.73 -9.03
CA MET A 150 2.18 -2.77 -8.63
C MET A 150 1.11 -3.41 -7.73
N LYS A 151 0.70 -4.65 -8.00
CA LYS A 151 -0.24 -5.38 -7.13
C LYS A 151 0.32 -5.58 -5.72
N LEU A 152 1.63 -5.89 -5.60
CA LEU A 152 2.32 -6.00 -4.31
C LEU A 152 2.42 -4.64 -3.60
N PHE A 153 2.74 -3.58 -4.34
CA PHE A 153 2.76 -2.21 -3.83
C PHE A 153 1.40 -1.81 -3.25
N ILE A 154 0.31 -2.00 -3.99
CA ILE A 154 -1.07 -1.73 -3.54
C ILE A 154 -1.40 -2.57 -2.30
N CYS A 155 -0.99 -3.83 -2.29
CA CYS A 155 -1.14 -4.72 -1.17
C CYS A 155 -0.50 -4.18 0.12
N ASP A 156 0.72 -3.64 0.03
CA ASP A 156 1.44 -3.09 1.18
C ASP A 156 0.89 -1.73 1.59
N LEU A 157 0.60 -0.86 0.63
CA LEU A 157 -0.09 0.41 0.82
C LEU A 157 -1.40 0.21 1.59
N TRP A 158 -2.25 -0.69 1.12
CA TRP A 158 -3.56 -0.94 1.74
C TRP A 158 -3.41 -1.52 3.15
N CYS A 159 -2.40 -2.36 3.40
CA CYS A 159 -2.07 -2.81 4.75
C CYS A 159 -1.69 -1.65 5.68
N VAL A 160 -0.91 -0.67 5.20
CA VAL A 160 -0.60 0.54 6.00
C VAL A 160 -1.86 1.35 6.28
N LEU A 161 -2.70 1.59 5.26
CA LEU A 161 -3.96 2.33 5.43
C LEU A 161 -4.86 1.71 6.50
N VAL A 162 -5.08 0.39 6.48
CA VAL A 162 -5.94 -0.25 7.49
C VAL A 162 -5.29 -0.37 8.86
N ARG A 163 -3.95 -0.43 8.94
CA ARG A 163 -3.22 -0.54 10.20
C ARG A 163 -3.25 0.76 11.00
N TYR A 164 -3.17 1.89 10.31
CA TYR A 164 -3.26 3.22 10.93
C TYR A 164 -4.69 3.77 10.98
N GLY A 165 -5.64 3.07 10.34
CA GLY A 165 -7.07 3.31 10.50
C GLY A 165 -7.67 2.68 11.76
N SER A 166 -9.00 2.65 11.83
CA SER A 166 -9.72 1.96 12.90
C SER A 166 -9.84 0.45 12.62
N SER A 167 -10.03 -0.33 13.68
CA SER A 167 -10.28 -1.77 13.53
C SER A 167 -11.60 -2.04 12.78
N GLU A 168 -12.58 -1.14 12.88
CA GLU A 168 -13.84 -1.20 12.13
C GLU A 168 -13.61 -0.92 10.64
N LEU A 169 -12.76 0.05 10.30
CA LEU A 169 -12.36 0.32 8.91
C LEU A 169 -11.65 -0.90 8.31
N CYS A 170 -10.75 -1.54 9.07
CA CYS A 170 -10.13 -2.79 8.65
C CYS A 170 -11.17 -3.90 8.40
N PHE A 171 -12.21 -4.00 9.22
CA PHE A 171 -13.29 -4.97 9.06
C PHE A 171 -14.11 -4.72 7.79
N GLU A 172 -14.48 -3.47 7.52
CA GLU A 172 -15.20 -3.10 6.30
C GLU A 172 -14.38 -3.40 5.04
N HIS A 173 -13.09 -3.05 5.02
CA HIS A 173 -12.21 -3.36 3.89
C HIS A 173 -12.00 -4.87 3.71
N ALA A 174 -11.93 -5.65 4.80
CA ALA A 174 -11.87 -7.11 4.69
C ALA A 174 -13.14 -7.67 4.03
N LYS A 175 -14.32 -7.16 4.38
CA LYS A 175 -15.58 -7.54 3.71
C LYS A 175 -15.58 -7.13 2.23
N LEU A 176 -15.09 -5.94 1.91
CA LEU A 176 -14.96 -5.47 0.52
C LEU A 176 -14.09 -6.41 -0.31
N LEU A 177 -12.89 -6.73 0.16
CA LEU A 177 -11.99 -7.67 -0.52
C LEU A 177 -12.59 -9.08 -0.66
N MET A 178 -13.34 -9.53 0.33
CA MET A 178 -14.05 -10.80 0.26
C MET A 178 -15.12 -10.79 -0.85
N ARG A 179 -15.91 -9.72 -0.98
CA ARG A 179 -16.89 -9.58 -2.07
C ARG A 179 -16.19 -9.54 -3.43
N VAL A 180 -15.06 -8.86 -3.54
CA VAL A 180 -14.24 -8.87 -4.78
C VAL A 180 -13.77 -10.29 -5.08
N LEU A 181 -13.28 -11.03 -4.08
CA LEU A 181 -12.82 -12.40 -4.22
C LEU A 181 -13.92 -13.36 -4.73
N GLN A 182 -15.17 -13.13 -4.32
CA GLN A 182 -16.33 -13.91 -4.78
C GLN A 182 -16.72 -13.60 -6.24
N GLN A 183 -16.37 -12.43 -6.76
CA GLN A 183 -16.71 -12.01 -8.12
C GLN A 183 -15.63 -12.37 -9.16
N ILE A 184 -14.39 -12.66 -8.72
CA ILE A 184 -13.30 -13.02 -9.61
C ILE A 184 -13.21 -14.54 -9.81
N HIS A 185 -12.91 -14.97 -11.03
CA HIS A 185 -12.72 -16.38 -11.33
C HIS A 185 -11.57 -17.00 -10.51
N HIS A 186 -11.88 -18.07 -9.77
CA HIS A 186 -10.89 -18.87 -9.06
C HIS A 186 -9.92 -19.50 -10.07
N GLN A 187 -8.66 -19.06 -10.06
CA GLN A 187 -7.46 -19.61 -10.74
C GLN A 187 -6.50 -18.52 -11.26
N LYS A 188 -6.83 -17.24 -11.08
CA LYS A 188 -5.92 -16.15 -11.49
C LYS A 188 -4.99 -15.72 -10.34
N LEU A 189 -3.87 -15.08 -10.70
CA LEU A 189 -2.89 -14.53 -9.74
C LEU A 189 -3.56 -13.57 -8.74
N GLU A 190 -4.54 -12.80 -9.18
CA GLU A 190 -5.30 -11.85 -8.36
C GLU A 190 -6.00 -12.57 -7.19
N THR A 191 -6.50 -13.78 -7.40
CA THR A 191 -7.11 -14.60 -6.33
C THR A 191 -6.08 -14.90 -5.23
N VAL A 192 -4.85 -15.25 -5.60
CA VAL A 192 -3.77 -15.54 -4.63
C VAL A 192 -3.38 -14.27 -3.86
N ILE A 193 -3.25 -13.15 -4.57
CA ILE A 193 -2.88 -11.86 -4.00
C ILE A 193 -3.96 -11.37 -3.02
N ILE A 194 -5.24 -11.40 -3.40
CA ILE A 194 -6.35 -10.99 -2.53
C ILE A 194 -6.46 -11.90 -1.30
N LYS A 195 -6.31 -13.23 -1.46
CA LYS A 195 -6.26 -14.16 -0.31
C LYS A 195 -5.11 -13.83 0.64
N SER A 196 -3.94 -13.48 0.11
CA SER A 196 -2.78 -13.05 0.92
C SER A 196 -3.04 -11.72 1.64
N LEU A 197 -3.68 -10.77 0.98
CA LEU A 197 -4.07 -9.48 1.59
C LEU A 197 -5.10 -9.67 2.71
N LEU A 198 -6.15 -10.47 2.47
CA LEU A 198 -7.15 -10.83 3.47
C LEU A 198 -6.54 -11.49 4.71
N LYS A 199 -5.57 -12.39 4.51
CA LYS A 199 -4.79 -12.97 5.62
C LYS A 199 -4.09 -11.90 6.45
N ARG A 200 -3.52 -10.87 5.83
CA ARG A 200 -2.88 -9.78 6.58
C ARG A 200 -3.90 -8.92 7.31
N PHE A 201 -5.03 -8.60 6.68
CA PHE A 201 -6.11 -7.84 7.33
C PHE A 201 -6.70 -8.57 8.52
N PHE A 202 -6.90 -9.88 8.42
CA PHE A 202 -7.41 -10.68 9.53
C PHE A 202 -6.56 -10.56 10.80
N LYS A 203 -5.23 -10.41 10.64
CA LYS A 203 -4.31 -10.18 11.77
C LYS A 203 -4.46 -8.80 12.43
N PHE A 204 -4.99 -7.82 11.71
CA PHE A 204 -5.24 -6.47 12.24
C PHE A 204 -6.61 -6.33 12.91
N LEU A 205 -7.54 -7.25 12.64
CA LEU A 205 -8.86 -7.27 13.28
C LEU A 205 -8.76 -7.59 14.77
N SER A 206 -9.59 -6.94 15.58
CA SER A 206 -9.80 -7.36 16.96
C SER A 206 -10.44 -8.75 17.03
N ARG A 207 -10.33 -9.43 18.18
CA ARG A 207 -10.93 -10.77 18.37
C ARG A 207 -12.44 -10.79 18.06
N ALA A 208 -13.18 -9.78 18.51
CA ALA A 208 -14.61 -9.67 18.25
C ALA A 208 -14.91 -9.52 16.75
N GLN A 209 -14.09 -8.74 16.02
CA GLN A 209 -14.25 -8.57 14.58
C GLN A 209 -13.81 -9.79 13.78
N GLN A 210 -12.79 -10.54 14.23
CA GLN A 210 -12.42 -11.83 13.63
C GLN A 210 -13.59 -12.81 13.66
N GLN A 211 -14.30 -12.91 14.80
CA GLN A 211 -15.50 -13.75 14.91
C GLN A 211 -16.61 -13.28 13.97
N LYS A 212 -16.89 -11.98 13.91
CA LYS A 212 -17.85 -11.40 12.97
C LYS A 212 -17.47 -11.69 11.51
N PHE A 213 -16.18 -11.61 11.19
CA PHE A 213 -15.67 -11.86 9.85
C PHE A 213 -15.81 -13.32 9.46
N ILE A 214 -15.45 -14.24 10.37
CA ILE A 214 -15.67 -15.68 10.18
C ILE A 214 -17.15 -15.95 9.90
N ASN A 215 -18.06 -15.42 10.73
CA ASN A 215 -19.50 -15.59 10.54
C ASN A 215 -20.01 -15.04 9.21
N PHE A 216 -19.42 -13.93 8.73
CA PHE A 216 -19.71 -13.37 7.42
C PHE A 216 -19.27 -14.30 6.28
N VAL A 217 -18.12 -14.98 6.41
CA VAL A 217 -17.57 -15.90 5.39
C VAL A 217 -18.15 -17.31 5.49
N SER A 218 -18.79 -17.70 6.59
CA SER A 218 -19.34 -19.05 6.86
C SER A 218 -20.24 -19.67 5.77
N ASN A 219 -20.76 -18.87 4.84
CA ASN A 219 -21.53 -19.35 3.70
C ASN A 219 -20.64 -19.89 2.54
N ASP A 220 -19.33 -19.67 2.58
CA ASP A 220 -18.35 -19.97 1.51
C ASP A 220 -17.14 -20.74 2.08
N LEU A 221 -17.37 -22.00 2.45
CA LEU A 221 -16.46 -22.87 3.21
C LEU A 221 -15.08 -23.07 2.57
N SER A 222 -14.98 -23.08 1.24
CA SER A 222 -13.70 -23.22 0.52
C SER A 222 -12.74 -22.06 0.77
N LEU A 223 -13.27 -20.83 0.84
CA LEU A 223 -12.51 -19.60 1.06
C LEU A 223 -12.10 -19.43 2.52
N LEU A 224 -12.94 -19.91 3.45
CA LEU A 224 -12.66 -19.93 4.89
C LEU A 224 -11.39 -20.72 5.22
N VAL A 225 -11.21 -21.89 4.60
CA VAL A 225 -10.05 -22.76 4.85
C VAL A 225 -8.77 -22.10 4.34
N GLU A 226 -8.79 -21.55 3.13
CA GLU A 226 -7.59 -20.98 2.54
C GLU A 226 -7.13 -19.68 3.21
N VAL A 227 -8.07 -18.86 3.69
CA VAL A 227 -7.79 -17.55 4.31
C VAL A 227 -7.58 -17.66 5.82
N VAL A 228 -8.38 -18.46 6.52
CA VAL A 228 -8.43 -18.46 7.99
C VAL A 228 -7.68 -19.66 8.60
N HIS A 229 -7.70 -20.85 7.99
CA HIS A 229 -7.09 -22.08 8.56
C HIS A 229 -5.60 -21.97 8.94
N PRO A 230 -4.71 -21.32 8.16
CA PRO A 230 -3.31 -21.17 8.55
C PRO A 230 -3.11 -20.29 9.79
N GLN A 231 -4.10 -19.45 10.12
CA GLN A 231 -4.05 -18.51 11.24
C GLN A 231 -4.80 -19.03 12.46
N LEU A 232 -5.70 -20.00 12.25
CA LEU A 232 -6.46 -20.69 13.28
C LEU A 232 -5.56 -21.44 14.27
N ASN A 233 -4.44 -22.01 13.83
CA ASN A 233 -3.49 -22.70 14.72
C ASN A 233 -2.90 -21.79 15.83
N CYS A 234 -2.98 -20.46 15.69
CA CYS A 234 -2.61 -19.51 16.75
C CYS A 234 -3.82 -18.96 17.53
N THR A 235 -5.05 -19.11 17.02
CA THR A 235 -6.31 -18.69 17.66
C THR A 235 -7.16 -19.86 18.20
N LEU A 236 -6.61 -21.08 18.21
CA LEU A 236 -7.20 -22.32 18.75
C LEU A 236 -7.65 -22.24 20.22
N SER A 237 -7.31 -21.18 20.96
CA SER A 237 -7.80 -20.99 22.33
C SER A 237 -9.17 -20.31 22.43
N ILE A 238 -9.79 -19.88 21.32
CA ILE A 238 -10.94 -18.92 21.38
C ILE A 238 -12.11 -19.25 20.44
N LEU A 239 -11.97 -20.19 19.50
CA LEU A 239 -13.15 -20.69 18.80
C LEU A 239 -13.78 -21.79 19.64
N ASP A 240 -15.09 -21.69 19.83
CA ASP A 240 -15.89 -22.77 20.41
C ASP A 240 -15.45 -24.09 19.77
N GLU A 241 -15.09 -25.09 20.58
CA GLU A 241 -14.62 -26.40 20.08
C GLU A 241 -15.62 -26.95 19.07
N SER A 242 -16.92 -26.65 19.24
CA SER A 242 -17.99 -26.99 18.32
C SER A 242 -17.78 -26.42 16.90
N PHE A 243 -17.26 -25.19 16.78
CA PHE A 243 -17.02 -24.50 15.50
C PHE A 243 -15.75 -25.02 14.82
N VAL A 244 -14.66 -25.20 15.57
CA VAL A 244 -13.41 -25.79 15.03
C VAL A 244 -13.65 -27.23 14.56
N THR A 245 -14.45 -27.98 15.33
CA THR A 245 -14.83 -29.35 14.98
C THR A 245 -15.78 -29.37 13.78
N ASN A 246 -16.72 -28.42 13.66
CA ASN A 246 -17.60 -28.30 12.49
C ASN A 246 -16.83 -27.91 11.22
N VAL A 247 -15.91 -26.96 11.30
CA VAL A 247 -15.06 -26.58 10.16
C VAL A 247 -14.13 -27.72 9.79
N SER A 248 -13.48 -28.38 10.77
CA SER A 248 -12.60 -29.53 10.51
C SER A 248 -13.35 -30.74 9.94
N LYS A 249 -14.56 -31.06 10.44
CA LYS A 249 -15.41 -32.12 9.86
C LYS A 249 -15.82 -31.79 8.43
N ARG A 250 -16.26 -30.56 8.17
CA ARG A 250 -16.66 -30.12 6.82
C ARG A 250 -15.49 -30.03 5.84
N VAL A 251 -14.28 -29.77 6.32
CA VAL A 251 -13.04 -29.83 5.53
C VAL A 251 -12.69 -31.27 5.15
N GLN A 252 -12.93 -32.23 6.04
CA GLN A 252 -12.69 -33.65 5.79
C GLN A 252 -13.74 -34.30 4.86
N GLU A 253 -14.87 -33.63 4.63
CA GLU A 253 -15.97 -34.08 3.76
C GLU A 253 -15.87 -33.52 2.31
N LEU A 254 -14.89 -32.66 2.02
CA LEU A 254 -14.54 -32.14 0.69
C LEU A 254 -13.34 -32.89 0.11
#